data_AF-A0A378MCF1-F1
#
_entry.id   AF-A0A378MCF1-F1
#
_cell.length_a   1.000
_cell.length_b   1.000
_cell.length_c   1.000
_cell.angle_alpha   90.00
_cell.angle_beta   90.00
_cell.angle_gamma   90.00
#
_symmetry.space_group_name_H-M   'P 1'
#
loop_
_entity.id
_entity.type
_entity.pdbx_description
1 polymer ?
#
loop_
_entity_poly.entity_id
_entity_poly.type
_entity_poly.pdbx_seq_one_letter_code
_entity_poly.pdbx_strand_id
1 'polypeptide(L)'
;MTLVGQGNVTVTGEIDYPLITTIDTTLSLKGLTFIQKGHTNAVYIKENSKVKIDSCTIEGEDHKDVKTTYPALWVGLDSVVFIQESTLIGHTSNSIHLQESTMQLENCTIKGFGIYVYQKAKLTTNGLKISHPSSYGVFAKEGHFEMRDTRMTGGGVAAILEDGKGAIHGITTNHTYRDVFRVDHSELTVTDADIQHFCEIKDVDEKANYPAVFVKNNSTVTLEKVNIHDSKLDAIQVYQSRLK
;
A
#
# COMPACT_ATOMS: atom_id res chain seq x y z
N MET A 1 -17.24 11.81 17.10
CA MET A 1 -16.76 13.22 17.03
C MET A 1 -16.42 13.54 15.58
N THR A 2 -16.64 14.77 15.12
CA THR A 2 -16.24 15.21 13.78
C THR A 2 -15.33 16.43 13.90
N LEU A 3 -14.16 16.38 13.28
CA LEU A 3 -13.23 17.50 13.15
C LEU A 3 -13.18 17.91 11.67
N VAL A 4 -13.50 19.17 11.41
CA VAL A 4 -13.56 19.72 10.05
C VAL A 4 -12.57 20.88 9.95
N GLY A 5 -11.60 20.76 9.04
CA GLY A 5 -10.79 21.88 8.62
C GLY A 5 -11.58 22.77 7.65
N GLN A 6 -11.61 24.07 7.92
CA GLN A 6 -12.09 25.07 6.97
C GLN A 6 -10.88 25.87 6.48
N GLY A 7 -10.63 25.84 5.16
CA GLY A 7 -9.38 26.35 4.60
C GLY A 7 -8.19 25.42 4.87
N ASN A 8 -6.97 25.97 4.91
CA ASN A 8 -5.74 25.20 5.14
C ASN A 8 -5.48 25.03 6.64
N VAL A 9 -6.12 24.05 7.28
CA VAL A 9 -5.83 23.69 8.67
C VAL A 9 -4.75 22.61 8.71
N THR A 10 -3.57 22.98 9.18
CA THR A 10 -2.41 22.09 9.34
C THR A 10 -2.14 21.85 10.81
N VAL A 11 -2.04 20.58 11.20
CA VAL A 11 -1.61 20.12 12.53
C VAL A 11 -0.20 19.53 12.38
N THR A 12 0.76 20.11 13.09
CA THR A 12 2.15 19.66 13.07
C THR A 12 2.61 19.24 14.46
N GLY A 13 3.43 18.20 14.55
CA GLY A 13 4.10 17.80 15.79
C GLY A 13 5.57 17.50 15.56
N GLU A 14 6.37 17.75 16.59
CA GLU A 14 7.82 17.49 16.60
C GLU A 14 8.24 16.60 17.78
N ILE A 15 7.27 16.24 18.63
CA ILE A 15 7.45 15.32 19.75
C ILE A 15 7.01 13.92 19.33
N ASP A 16 7.57 12.90 19.97
CA ASP A 16 7.33 11.48 19.67
C ASP A 16 5.96 10.98 20.19
N TYR A 17 4.91 11.75 19.94
CA TYR A 17 3.51 11.41 20.18
C TYR A 17 2.67 11.61 18.92
N PRO A 18 1.77 10.66 18.58
CA PRO A 18 0.89 10.82 17.43
C PRO A 18 0.00 12.06 17.53
N LEU A 19 -0.25 12.71 16.40
CA LEU A 19 -1.09 13.91 16.32
C LEU A 19 -2.55 13.58 16.60
N ILE A 20 -2.97 12.37 16.23
CA ILE A 20 -4.27 11.80 16.55
C ILE A 20 -4.05 10.38 17.06
N THR A 21 -4.63 10.09 18.22
CA THR A 21 -4.80 8.72 18.72
C THR A 21 -6.28 8.45 18.91
N THR A 22 -6.77 7.30 18.42
CA THR A 22 -8.13 6.83 18.67
C THR A 22 -8.10 5.52 19.44
N ILE A 23 -9.00 5.39 20.42
CA ILE A 23 -9.17 4.22 21.30
C ILE A 23 -10.68 4.08 21.54
N ASP A 24 -11.26 2.94 21.18
CA ASP A 24 -12.69 2.60 21.33
C ASP A 24 -13.64 3.76 20.97
N THR A 25 -13.37 4.43 19.84
CA THR A 25 -14.08 5.67 19.49
C THR A 25 -14.49 5.75 18.03
N THR A 26 -15.44 6.65 17.76
CA THR A 26 -15.84 7.01 16.40
C THR A 26 -15.40 8.44 16.08
N LEU A 27 -14.59 8.58 15.04
CA LEU A 27 -14.02 9.85 14.61
C LEU A 27 -14.25 10.08 13.11
N SER A 28 -14.53 11.32 12.72
CA SER A 28 -14.53 11.74 11.32
C SER A 28 -13.63 12.96 11.16
N LEU A 29 -12.69 12.87 10.23
CA LEU A 29 -11.73 13.92 9.89
C LEU A 29 -11.99 14.39 8.46
N LYS A 30 -12.11 15.71 8.25
CA LYS A 30 -12.34 16.25 6.91
C LYS A 30 -11.49 17.49 6.64
N GLY A 31 -10.77 17.52 5.53
CA GLY A 31 -10.06 18.72 5.06
C GLY A 31 -8.91 19.15 5.96
N LEU A 32 -8.19 18.19 6.56
CA LEU A 32 -7.10 18.44 7.50
C LEU A 32 -5.77 17.94 6.93
N THR A 33 -4.69 18.65 7.23
CA THR A 33 -3.32 18.20 6.95
C THR A 33 -2.61 17.89 8.26
N PHE A 34 -2.07 16.68 8.37
CA PHE A 34 -1.29 16.21 9.50
C PHE A 34 0.16 15.97 9.06
N ILE A 35 1.12 16.62 9.73
CA ILE A 35 2.55 16.48 9.42
C ILE A 35 3.29 16.15 10.72
N GLN A 36 3.74 14.90 10.85
CA GLN A 36 4.51 14.45 11.99
C GLN A 36 6.01 14.52 11.70
N LYS A 37 6.76 15.23 12.53
CA LYS A 37 8.23 15.28 12.49
C LYS A 37 8.89 14.54 13.65
N GLY A 38 8.16 14.28 14.73
CA GLY A 38 8.62 13.40 15.81
C GLY A 38 8.78 11.95 15.31
N HIS A 39 9.56 11.15 16.04
CA HIS A 39 9.86 9.75 15.70
C HIS A 39 8.70 8.81 16.07
N THR A 40 7.55 8.99 15.41
CA THR A 40 6.30 8.25 15.64
C THR A 40 5.33 8.38 14.46
N ASN A 41 4.16 7.73 14.57
CA ASN A 41 3.07 7.84 13.58
C ASN A 41 2.46 9.25 13.55
N ALA A 42 1.95 9.69 12.41
CA ALA A 42 1.13 10.90 12.38
C ALA A 42 -0.27 10.62 12.96
N VAL A 43 -0.87 9.51 12.57
CA VAL A 43 -2.19 9.06 13.05
C VAL A 43 -2.10 7.62 13.51
N TYR A 44 -2.61 7.37 14.72
CA TYR A 44 -2.59 6.07 15.39
C TYR A 44 -4.01 5.63 15.75
N ILE A 45 -4.53 4.60 15.07
CA ILE A 45 -5.90 4.11 15.24
C ILE A 45 -5.88 2.73 15.86
N LYS A 46 -6.51 2.58 17.03
CA LYS A 46 -6.54 1.30 17.73
C LYS A 46 -7.85 1.05 18.47
N GLU A 47 -8.03 -0.20 18.88
CA GLU A 47 -9.06 -0.71 19.78
C GLU A 47 -10.47 -0.38 19.28
N ASN A 48 -11.04 -1.25 18.43
CA ASN A 48 -12.42 -1.17 17.90
C ASN A 48 -12.85 0.19 17.33
N SER A 49 -11.89 1.03 16.93
CA SER A 49 -12.17 2.39 16.51
C SER A 49 -12.79 2.41 15.11
N LYS A 50 -13.73 3.34 14.90
CA LYS A 50 -14.41 3.56 13.62
C LYS A 50 -14.07 4.93 13.10
N VAL A 51 -13.21 5.01 12.08
CA VAL A 51 -12.66 6.29 11.61
C VAL A 51 -13.00 6.53 10.16
N LYS A 52 -13.47 7.75 9.86
CA LYS A 52 -13.65 8.26 8.50
C LYS A 52 -12.66 9.40 8.25
N ILE A 53 -11.96 9.35 7.13
CA ILE A 53 -10.99 10.39 6.73
C ILE A 53 -11.34 10.82 5.31
N ASP A 54 -11.58 12.11 5.12
CA ASP A 54 -12.08 12.66 3.86
C ASP A 54 -11.28 13.90 3.46
N SER A 55 -10.73 13.91 2.25
CA SER A 55 -10.01 15.07 1.72
C SER A 55 -8.86 15.54 2.63
N CYS A 56 -8.15 14.60 3.26
CA CYS A 56 -7.06 14.90 4.19
C CYS A 56 -5.68 14.60 3.58
N THR A 57 -4.64 15.19 4.17
CA THR A 57 -3.25 14.77 3.95
C THR A 57 -2.66 14.26 5.25
N ILE A 58 -2.06 13.07 5.23
CA ILE A 58 -1.37 12.46 6.37
C ILE A 58 0.06 12.19 5.96
N GLU A 59 0.99 12.92 6.56
CA GLU A 59 2.42 12.83 6.29
C GLU A 59 3.15 12.37 7.54
N GLY A 60 3.83 11.23 7.42
CA GLY A 60 4.64 10.64 8.47
C GLY A 60 6.01 11.29 8.58
N GLU A 61 6.79 10.77 9.52
CA GLU A 61 8.15 11.21 9.78
C GLU A 61 9.11 11.01 8.58
N ASP A 62 10.18 11.81 8.53
CA ASP A 62 11.30 11.69 7.59
C ASP A 62 12.65 11.58 8.34
N HIS A 63 12.73 10.64 9.29
CA HIS A 63 13.98 10.29 9.98
C HIS A 63 14.83 9.33 9.15
N LYS A 64 15.94 9.82 8.59
CA LYS A 64 16.94 8.97 7.92
C LYS A 64 17.79 8.24 8.96
N ASP A 65 18.27 7.03 8.60
CA ASP A 65 19.26 6.27 9.37
C ASP A 65 18.85 5.78 10.77
N VAL A 66 17.55 5.55 10.98
CA VAL A 66 17.00 4.99 12.22
C VAL A 66 16.72 3.49 12.09
N LYS A 67 16.94 2.73 13.16
CA LYS A 67 16.71 1.26 13.20
C LYS A 67 15.24 0.88 13.24
N THR A 68 14.40 1.78 13.74
CA THR A 68 12.95 1.63 13.83
C THR A 68 12.31 2.75 13.04
N THR A 69 11.25 2.47 12.29
CA THR A 69 10.54 3.47 11.49
C THR A 69 9.04 3.33 11.75
N TYR A 70 8.32 4.44 11.72
CA TYR A 70 6.89 4.48 12.00
C TYR A 70 6.08 4.87 10.78
N PRO A 71 5.00 4.14 10.46
CA PRO A 71 4.15 4.49 9.32
C PRO A 71 3.42 5.80 9.54
N ALA A 72 3.07 6.50 8.47
CA ALA A 72 2.29 7.75 8.57
C ALA A 72 0.94 7.50 9.25
N LEU A 73 0.25 6.43 8.85
CA LEU A 73 -0.96 5.93 9.47
C LEU A 73 -0.76 4.49 9.94
N TRP A 74 -0.94 4.24 11.24
CA TRP A 74 -1.07 2.90 11.79
C TRP A 74 -2.52 2.62 12.19
N VAL A 75 -3.02 1.45 11.83
CA VAL A 75 -4.37 0.98 12.17
C VAL A 75 -4.29 -0.46 12.66
N GLY A 76 -4.89 -0.72 13.83
CA GLY A 76 -5.04 -2.09 14.28
C GLY A 76 -6.07 -2.33 15.37
N LEU A 77 -6.04 -3.54 15.91
CA LEU A 77 -6.89 -4.02 17.00
C LEU A 77 -8.39 -3.87 16.68
N ASP A 78 -8.85 -4.60 15.66
CA ASP A 78 -10.26 -4.70 15.24
C ASP A 78 -10.92 -3.37 14.84
N SER A 79 -10.13 -2.43 14.35
CA SER A 79 -10.61 -1.14 13.88
C SER A 79 -11.18 -1.21 12.45
N VAL A 80 -12.08 -0.29 12.14
CA VAL A 80 -12.69 -0.13 10.82
C VAL A 80 -12.47 1.29 10.31
N VAL A 81 -11.77 1.43 9.19
CA VAL A 81 -11.36 2.72 8.66
C VAL A 81 -11.83 2.89 7.22
N PHE A 82 -12.42 4.04 6.92
CA PHE A 82 -12.77 4.45 5.57
C PHE A 82 -12.05 5.76 5.24
N ILE A 83 -11.28 5.77 4.16
CA ILE A 83 -10.54 6.95 3.71
C ILE A 83 -10.92 7.24 2.27
N GLN A 84 -11.24 8.50 1.97
CA GLN A 84 -11.52 8.93 0.61
C GLN A 84 -10.79 10.23 0.26
N GLU A 85 -10.47 10.39 -1.03
CA GLU A 85 -9.94 11.62 -1.62
C GLU A 85 -8.72 12.19 -0.87
N SER A 86 -7.94 11.31 -0.23
CA SER A 86 -6.88 11.71 0.70
C SER A 86 -5.51 11.30 0.17
N THR A 87 -4.47 12.00 0.64
CA THR A 87 -3.07 11.68 0.34
C THR A 87 -2.38 11.18 1.61
N LEU A 88 -1.70 10.04 1.50
CA LEU A 88 -0.88 9.48 2.59
C LEU A 88 0.57 9.37 2.11
N ILE A 89 1.49 9.87 2.93
CA ILE A 89 2.90 10.05 2.59
C ILE A 89 3.74 9.43 3.70
N GLY A 90 4.41 8.32 3.39
CA GLY A 90 5.38 7.69 4.28
C GLY A 90 6.79 7.83 3.74
N HIS A 91 7.68 8.56 4.42
CA HIS A 91 9.03 8.82 3.90
C HIS A 91 10.01 7.72 4.22
N THR A 92 10.05 7.26 5.48
CA THR A 92 11.03 6.27 5.98
C THR A 92 10.38 4.93 6.35
N SER A 93 9.07 4.95 6.52
CA SER A 93 8.21 3.79 6.75
C SER A 93 6.94 3.93 5.93
N ASN A 94 6.14 2.85 5.92
CA ASN A 94 4.92 2.73 5.15
C ASN A 94 3.97 3.94 5.30
N SER A 95 3.32 4.34 4.23
CA SER A 95 2.24 5.32 4.31
C SER A 95 1.09 4.78 5.17
N ILE A 96 0.83 3.48 5.08
CA ILE A 96 -0.17 2.79 5.86
C ILE A 96 0.40 1.47 6.38
N HIS A 97 0.20 1.23 7.68
CA HIS A 97 0.28 -0.09 8.27
C HIS A 97 -1.10 -0.48 8.79
N LEU A 98 -1.66 -1.56 8.25
CA LEU A 98 -2.95 -2.10 8.63
C LEU A 98 -2.75 -3.50 9.22
N GLN A 99 -3.12 -3.70 10.47
CA GLN A 99 -2.97 -4.96 11.19
C GLN A 99 -4.29 -5.38 11.82
N GLU A 100 -4.74 -6.63 11.64
CA GLU A 100 -5.93 -7.16 12.36
C GLU A 100 -7.15 -6.22 12.29
N SER A 101 -7.39 -5.60 11.13
CA SER A 101 -8.36 -4.53 10.96
C SER A 101 -8.84 -4.44 9.52
N THR A 102 -9.92 -3.70 9.28
CA THR A 102 -10.48 -3.50 7.93
C THR A 102 -10.33 -2.06 7.50
N MET A 103 -9.88 -1.86 6.26
CA MET A 103 -9.74 -0.54 5.66
C MET A 103 -10.29 -0.50 4.24
N GLN A 104 -11.00 0.57 3.92
CA GLN A 104 -11.42 0.90 2.56
C GLN A 104 -10.82 2.24 2.13
N LEU A 105 -10.24 2.28 0.93
CA LEU A 105 -9.66 3.46 0.30
C LEU A 105 -10.39 3.80 -0.99
N GLU A 106 -10.90 5.03 -1.11
CA GLU A 106 -11.58 5.52 -2.32
C GLU A 106 -10.85 6.74 -2.88
N ASN A 107 -10.34 6.67 -4.12
CA ASN A 107 -9.67 7.77 -4.80
C ASN A 107 -8.48 8.37 -4.01
N CYS A 108 -7.76 7.53 -3.26
CA CYS A 108 -6.63 7.94 -2.45
C CYS A 108 -5.31 7.94 -3.24
N THR A 109 -4.35 8.73 -2.76
CA THR A 109 -2.97 8.77 -3.28
C THR A 109 -1.97 8.34 -2.22
N ILE A 110 -1.06 7.43 -2.57
CA ILE A 110 0.02 6.92 -1.74
C ILE A 110 1.36 7.36 -2.32
N LYS A 111 2.22 7.93 -1.48
CA LYS A 111 3.57 8.39 -1.85
C LYS A 111 4.61 7.91 -0.85
N GLY A 112 5.81 7.60 -1.34
CA GLY A 112 6.89 7.05 -0.52
C GLY A 112 6.64 5.57 -0.23
N PHE A 113 6.91 5.06 0.98
CA PHE A 113 6.71 3.64 1.27
C PHE A 113 5.22 3.30 1.22
N GLY A 114 4.85 2.20 0.56
CA GLY A 114 3.46 1.88 0.22
C GLY A 114 2.58 1.47 1.40
N ILE A 115 1.73 0.48 1.16
CA ILE A 115 0.77 -0.04 2.15
C ILE A 115 1.21 -1.42 2.61
N TYR A 116 1.31 -1.62 3.92
CA TYR A 116 1.54 -2.93 4.52
C TYR A 116 0.28 -3.44 5.21
N VAL A 117 -0.19 -4.61 4.77
CA VAL A 117 -1.39 -5.29 5.25
C VAL A 117 -0.96 -6.56 5.97
N TYR A 118 -1.20 -6.63 7.28
CA TYR A 118 -0.62 -7.65 8.13
C TYR A 118 -1.68 -8.36 8.97
N GLN A 119 -1.46 -9.65 9.27
CA GLN A 119 -2.23 -10.44 10.25
C GLN A 119 -3.75 -10.28 10.13
N LYS A 120 -4.36 -11.03 9.21
CA LYS A 120 -5.81 -11.09 8.97
C LYS A 120 -6.46 -9.75 8.59
N ALA A 121 -5.68 -8.70 8.44
CA ALA A 121 -6.16 -7.42 7.94
C ALA A 121 -6.78 -7.55 6.54
N LYS A 122 -7.74 -6.67 6.26
CA LYS A 122 -8.46 -6.62 4.98
C LYS A 122 -8.42 -5.21 4.42
N LEU A 123 -7.79 -5.06 3.27
CA LEU A 123 -7.74 -3.81 2.52
C LEU A 123 -8.62 -3.90 1.27
N THR A 124 -9.52 -2.94 1.07
CA THR A 124 -10.22 -2.77 -0.21
C THR A 124 -9.88 -1.39 -0.77
N THR A 125 -9.57 -1.31 -2.06
CA THR A 125 -9.24 -0.04 -2.72
C THR A 125 -10.00 0.13 -4.02
N ASN A 126 -10.33 1.37 -4.34
CA ASN A 126 -10.91 1.77 -5.61
C ASN A 126 -10.35 3.12 -6.03
N GLY A 127 -9.84 3.21 -7.27
CA GLY A 127 -9.22 4.44 -7.78
C GLY A 127 -7.90 4.80 -7.09
N LEU A 128 -7.14 3.82 -6.59
CA LEU A 128 -5.90 4.04 -5.86
C LEU A 128 -4.77 4.51 -6.79
N LYS A 129 -4.07 5.59 -6.41
CA LYS A 129 -2.86 6.07 -7.09
C LYS A 129 -1.64 5.84 -6.22
N ILE A 130 -0.63 5.16 -6.75
CA ILE A 130 0.63 4.89 -6.06
C ILE A 130 1.77 5.49 -6.89
N SER A 131 2.58 6.34 -6.27
CA SER A 131 3.67 7.05 -6.97
C SER A 131 5.01 6.85 -6.29
N HIS A 132 5.96 6.29 -7.04
CA HIS A 132 7.35 6.04 -6.67
C HIS A 132 7.52 5.33 -5.33
N PRO A 133 6.85 4.18 -5.10
CA PRO A 133 7.01 3.48 -3.84
C PRO A 133 8.42 2.97 -3.65
N SER A 134 9.01 3.17 -2.47
CA SER A 134 10.41 2.80 -2.21
C SER A 134 10.68 1.29 -2.32
N SER A 135 9.67 0.45 -2.05
CA SER A 135 9.83 -1.02 -2.02
C SER A 135 8.65 -1.78 -2.61
N TYR A 136 7.43 -1.35 -2.28
CA TYR A 136 6.19 -1.96 -2.77
C TYR A 136 5.03 -0.98 -2.76
N GLY A 137 4.05 -1.18 -3.64
CA GLY A 137 2.77 -0.50 -3.62
C GLY A 137 1.87 -1.03 -2.50
N VAL A 138 1.53 -2.32 -2.56
CA VAL A 138 0.83 -3.06 -1.50
C VAL A 138 1.58 -4.35 -1.18
N PHE A 139 1.87 -4.56 0.11
CA PHE A 139 2.40 -5.83 0.59
C PHE A 139 1.44 -6.40 1.64
N ALA A 140 0.81 -7.52 1.31
CA ALA A 140 0.04 -8.32 2.26
C ALA A 140 0.85 -9.51 2.77
N LYS A 141 1.06 -9.57 4.09
CA LYS A 141 1.64 -10.70 4.79
C LYS A 141 0.65 -11.24 5.81
N GLU A 142 0.21 -12.49 5.65
CA GLU A 142 -0.88 -13.08 6.44
C GLU A 142 -2.20 -12.26 6.34
N GLY A 143 -2.33 -11.41 5.32
CA GLY A 143 -3.41 -10.46 5.14
C GLY A 143 -4.13 -10.65 3.80
N HIS A 144 -5.16 -9.84 3.59
CA HIS A 144 -5.95 -9.86 2.37
C HIS A 144 -6.11 -8.47 1.76
N PHE A 145 -6.08 -8.40 0.43
CA PHE A 145 -6.45 -7.19 -0.28
C PHE A 145 -7.35 -7.45 -1.48
N GLU A 146 -8.12 -6.43 -1.83
CA GLU A 146 -8.83 -6.31 -3.09
C GLU A 146 -8.57 -4.91 -3.65
N MET A 147 -8.00 -4.83 -4.85
CA MET A 147 -7.70 -3.56 -5.51
C MET A 147 -8.52 -3.40 -6.78
N ARG A 148 -9.11 -2.21 -6.95
CA ARG A 148 -9.88 -1.84 -8.13
C ARG A 148 -9.34 -0.56 -8.74
N ASP A 149 -9.29 -0.50 -10.06
CA ASP A 149 -8.93 0.69 -10.84
C ASP A 149 -7.65 1.38 -10.31
N THR A 150 -6.60 0.59 -10.09
CA THR A 150 -5.36 1.05 -9.46
C THR A 150 -4.35 1.50 -10.49
N ARG A 151 -3.67 2.62 -10.24
CA ARG A 151 -2.54 3.07 -11.07
C ARG A 151 -1.28 3.19 -10.23
N MET A 152 -0.23 2.50 -10.66
CA MET A 152 1.10 2.62 -10.06
C MET A 152 2.12 3.12 -11.08
N THR A 153 2.96 4.06 -10.66
CA THR A 153 4.07 4.57 -11.47
C THR A 153 5.35 4.65 -10.65
N GLY A 154 6.48 4.19 -11.20
CA GLY A 154 7.76 4.24 -10.51
C GLY A 154 7.90 3.19 -9.40
N GLY A 155 9.09 3.10 -8.81
CA GLY A 155 9.29 2.45 -7.51
C GLY A 155 9.34 0.92 -7.54
N GLY A 156 9.09 0.27 -6.40
CA GLY A 156 9.26 -1.17 -6.24
C GLY A 156 8.14 -2.04 -6.83
N VAL A 157 7.78 -3.13 -6.14
CA VAL A 157 6.81 -4.13 -6.63
C VAL A 157 5.38 -3.65 -6.45
N ALA A 158 4.50 -3.79 -7.44
CA ALA A 158 3.12 -3.29 -7.30
C ALA A 158 2.33 -4.01 -6.22
N ALA A 159 2.36 -5.34 -6.22
CA ALA A 159 1.73 -6.15 -5.18
C ALA A 159 2.61 -7.32 -4.75
N ILE A 160 2.75 -7.51 -3.44
CA ILE A 160 3.41 -8.66 -2.80
C ILE A 160 2.38 -9.37 -1.92
N LEU A 161 2.30 -10.70 -2.04
CA LEU A 161 1.56 -11.57 -1.12
C LEU A 161 2.47 -12.63 -0.52
N GLU A 162 2.41 -12.74 0.81
CA GLU A 162 2.99 -13.82 1.61
C GLU A 162 1.90 -14.37 2.54
N ASP A 163 1.61 -15.67 2.46
CA ASP A 163 0.62 -16.34 3.32
C ASP A 163 -0.79 -15.71 3.30
N GLY A 164 -1.23 -15.19 2.14
CA GLY A 164 -2.44 -14.37 2.02
C GLY A 164 -3.31 -14.65 0.79
N LYS A 165 -4.32 -13.79 0.60
CA LYS A 165 -5.16 -13.81 -0.62
C LYS A 165 -5.36 -12.41 -1.18
N GLY A 166 -5.32 -12.29 -2.50
CA GLY A 166 -5.43 -11.02 -3.21
C GLY A 166 -6.36 -11.11 -4.42
N ALA A 167 -7.04 -10.02 -4.70
CA ALA A 167 -7.75 -9.81 -5.96
C ALA A 167 -7.40 -8.42 -6.52
N ILE A 168 -7.20 -8.34 -7.83
CA ILE A 168 -6.94 -7.11 -8.56
C ILE A 168 -7.89 -7.06 -9.75
N HIS A 169 -8.68 -5.99 -9.84
CA HIS A 169 -9.64 -5.74 -10.92
C HIS A 169 -9.35 -4.38 -11.54
N GLY A 170 -8.56 -4.34 -12.61
CA GLY A 170 -8.07 -3.08 -13.15
C GLY A 170 -6.78 -2.63 -12.45
N ILE A 171 -5.64 -2.83 -13.11
CA ILE A 171 -4.38 -2.18 -12.72
C ILE A 171 -3.56 -1.74 -13.92
N THR A 172 -3.02 -0.53 -13.86
CA THR A 172 -2.00 -0.06 -14.80
C THR A 172 -0.70 0.21 -14.05
N THR A 173 0.40 -0.38 -14.54
CA THR A 173 1.74 -0.14 -13.97
C THR A 173 2.69 0.39 -15.03
N ASN A 174 3.50 1.38 -14.65
CA ASN A 174 4.55 1.92 -15.52
C ASN A 174 5.81 2.24 -14.72
N HIS A 175 7.00 1.93 -15.27
CA HIS A 175 8.31 2.23 -14.68
C HIS A 175 8.54 1.56 -13.32
N THR A 176 8.22 0.27 -13.17
CA THR A 176 8.57 -0.45 -11.92
C THR A 176 10.03 -0.88 -11.94
N TYR A 177 10.72 -0.72 -10.82
CA TYR A 177 12.14 -1.02 -10.64
C TYR A 177 12.42 -2.52 -10.63
N ARG A 178 11.46 -3.34 -10.19
CA ARG A 178 11.55 -4.82 -10.13
C ARG A 178 10.31 -5.46 -10.76
N ASP A 179 9.99 -6.68 -10.31
CA ASP A 179 8.75 -7.41 -10.59
C ASP A 179 7.51 -6.57 -10.25
N VAL A 180 6.36 -6.98 -10.81
CA VAL A 180 5.08 -6.28 -10.63
C VAL A 180 4.21 -7.01 -9.62
N PHE A 181 4.07 -8.33 -9.77
CA PHE A 181 3.37 -9.18 -8.82
C PHE A 181 4.30 -10.25 -8.26
N ARG A 182 4.35 -10.33 -6.93
CA ARG A 182 5.08 -11.37 -6.21
C ARG A 182 4.13 -12.16 -5.33
N VAL A 183 4.08 -13.47 -5.53
CA VAL A 183 3.12 -14.35 -4.85
C VAL A 183 3.86 -15.54 -4.24
N ASP A 184 3.83 -15.63 -2.92
CA ASP A 184 4.49 -16.67 -2.12
C ASP A 184 3.49 -17.28 -1.13
N HIS A 185 3.33 -18.61 -1.16
CA HIS A 185 2.35 -19.34 -0.35
C HIS A 185 0.95 -18.71 -0.35
N SER A 186 0.50 -18.20 -1.50
CA SER A 186 -0.66 -17.31 -1.59
C SER A 186 -1.55 -17.58 -2.80
N GLU A 187 -2.75 -17.00 -2.78
CA GLU A 187 -3.68 -16.98 -3.91
C GLU A 187 -3.85 -15.55 -4.44
N LEU A 188 -3.69 -15.35 -5.75
CA LEU A 188 -3.92 -14.05 -6.40
C LEU A 188 -4.79 -14.23 -7.66
N THR A 189 -5.84 -13.42 -7.79
CA THR A 189 -6.58 -13.27 -9.04
C THR A 189 -6.35 -11.88 -9.60
N VAL A 190 -5.98 -11.78 -10.88
CA VAL A 190 -5.81 -10.51 -11.59
C VAL A 190 -6.68 -10.52 -12.82
N THR A 191 -7.57 -9.54 -12.92
CA THR A 191 -8.40 -9.27 -14.09
C THR A 191 -8.10 -7.87 -14.59
N ASP A 192 -7.98 -7.70 -15.90
CA ASP A 192 -7.78 -6.40 -16.57
C ASP A 192 -6.53 -5.66 -16.06
N ALA A 193 -5.34 -6.13 -16.47
CA ALA A 193 -4.08 -5.49 -16.13
C ALA A 193 -3.31 -5.05 -17.37
N ASP A 194 -2.69 -3.88 -17.28
CA ASP A 194 -1.80 -3.33 -18.31
C ASP A 194 -0.45 -2.97 -17.68
N ILE A 195 0.58 -3.73 -18.05
CA ILE A 195 1.90 -3.68 -17.43
C ILE A 195 2.94 -3.25 -18.46
N GLN A 196 3.61 -2.13 -18.19
CA GLN A 196 4.60 -1.53 -19.09
C GLN A 196 5.86 -1.10 -18.32
N HIS A 197 7.01 -1.10 -19.01
CA HIS A 197 8.32 -0.65 -18.49
C HIS A 197 8.61 -1.15 -17.06
N PHE A 198 8.79 -2.45 -16.89
CA PHE A 198 9.11 -3.06 -15.59
C PHE A 198 10.54 -3.57 -15.53
N CYS A 199 11.02 -3.88 -14.32
CA CYS A 199 12.39 -4.32 -14.04
C CYS A 199 13.46 -3.34 -14.54
N GLU A 200 13.26 -2.04 -14.37
CA GLU A 200 14.23 -1.01 -14.81
C GLU A 200 15.61 -1.15 -14.17
N ILE A 201 15.72 -1.82 -13.01
CA ILE A 201 17.02 -2.17 -12.42
C ILE A 201 17.94 -2.92 -13.40
N LYS A 202 17.37 -3.63 -14.39
CA LYS A 202 18.13 -4.35 -15.42
C LYS A 202 19.03 -3.45 -16.25
N ASP A 203 18.68 -2.17 -16.38
CA ASP A 203 19.46 -1.20 -17.15
C ASP A 203 20.75 -0.76 -16.43
N VAL A 204 20.87 -1.06 -15.12
CA VAL A 204 22.07 -0.78 -14.32
C VAL A 204 22.71 -2.02 -13.69
N ASP A 205 21.97 -3.11 -13.52
CA ASP A 205 22.45 -4.41 -13.05
C ASP A 205 22.04 -5.52 -14.03
N GLU A 206 22.99 -5.91 -14.90
CA GLU A 206 22.79 -6.97 -15.88
C GLU A 206 22.47 -8.33 -15.25
N LYS A 207 22.72 -8.55 -13.96
CA LYS A 207 22.38 -9.81 -13.26
C LYS A 207 20.95 -9.82 -12.74
N ALA A 208 20.28 -8.67 -12.69
CA ALA A 208 18.89 -8.60 -12.26
C ALA A 208 18.02 -9.47 -13.19
N ASN A 209 17.10 -10.22 -12.60
CA ASN A 209 16.21 -11.12 -13.34
C ASN A 209 14.84 -11.20 -12.64
N TYR A 210 14.11 -10.08 -12.66
CA TYR A 210 12.78 -9.99 -12.04
C TYR A 210 11.70 -10.04 -13.13
N PRO A 211 10.89 -11.11 -13.21
CA PRO A 211 9.79 -11.19 -14.18
C PRO A 211 8.67 -10.22 -13.78
N ALA A 212 7.71 -9.93 -14.66
CA ALA A 212 6.54 -9.14 -14.26
C ALA A 212 5.73 -9.88 -13.19
N VAL A 213 5.54 -11.19 -13.35
CA VAL A 213 4.81 -12.03 -12.39
C VAL A 213 5.71 -13.13 -11.87
N PHE A 214 5.97 -13.12 -10.56
CA PHE A 214 6.81 -14.09 -9.88
C PHE A 214 6.00 -14.92 -8.87
N VAL A 215 5.86 -16.22 -9.13
CA VAL A 215 4.99 -17.12 -8.36
C VAL A 215 5.80 -18.27 -7.77
N LYS A 216 5.72 -18.50 -6.45
CA LYS A 216 6.47 -19.57 -5.76
C LYS A 216 5.71 -20.23 -4.60
N ASN A 217 6.26 -21.36 -4.13
CA ASN A 217 5.90 -22.05 -2.89
C ASN A 217 4.41 -22.42 -2.75
N ASN A 218 3.92 -23.26 -3.67
CA ASN A 218 2.54 -23.74 -3.68
C ASN A 218 1.48 -22.64 -3.85
N SER A 219 1.85 -21.53 -4.49
CA SER A 219 0.90 -20.45 -4.79
C SER A 219 -0.02 -20.81 -5.95
N THR A 220 -1.16 -20.12 -6.03
CA THR A 220 -2.07 -20.17 -7.19
C THR A 220 -2.33 -18.76 -7.70
N VAL A 221 -2.04 -18.50 -8.97
CA VAL A 221 -2.33 -17.23 -9.63
C VAL A 221 -3.28 -17.47 -10.79
N THR A 222 -4.30 -16.63 -10.92
CA THR A 222 -5.20 -16.60 -12.09
C THR A 222 -5.03 -15.26 -12.79
N LEU A 223 -4.75 -15.27 -14.10
CA LEU A 223 -4.59 -14.06 -14.91
C LEU A 223 -5.63 -14.03 -16.04
N GLU A 224 -6.48 -13.01 -16.05
CA GLU A 224 -7.48 -12.79 -17.09
C GLU A 224 -7.32 -11.38 -17.68
N LYS A 225 -7.23 -11.28 -19.01
CA LYS A 225 -7.03 -10.00 -19.73
C LYS A 225 -5.84 -9.19 -19.18
N VAL A 226 -4.71 -9.85 -19.03
CA VAL A 226 -3.46 -9.25 -18.58
C VAL A 226 -2.55 -9.03 -19.78
N ASN A 227 -2.22 -7.77 -20.06
CA ASN A 227 -1.27 -7.37 -21.08
C ASN A 227 0.06 -7.01 -20.41
N ILE A 228 1.15 -7.64 -20.86
CA ILE A 228 2.51 -7.37 -20.41
C ILE A 228 3.32 -6.96 -21.62
N HIS A 229 3.83 -5.74 -21.61
CA HIS A 229 4.54 -5.14 -22.72
C HIS A 229 6.05 -5.10 -22.45
N ASP A 230 6.82 -5.15 -23.55
CA ASP A 230 8.25 -4.80 -23.59
C ASP A 230 9.12 -5.50 -22.54
N SER A 231 8.81 -6.76 -22.23
CA SER A 231 9.63 -7.55 -21.31
C SER A 231 10.98 -7.88 -21.93
N LYS A 232 12.05 -7.51 -21.23
CA LYS A 232 13.43 -7.90 -21.56
C LYS A 232 13.81 -9.28 -20.99
N LEU A 233 12.90 -9.96 -20.29
CA LEU A 233 13.12 -11.19 -19.51
C LEU A 233 11.93 -12.15 -19.71
N ASP A 234 11.90 -13.26 -18.96
CA ASP A 234 10.66 -14.01 -18.82
C ASP A 234 9.58 -13.09 -18.23
N ALA A 235 8.44 -12.95 -18.91
CA ALA A 235 7.34 -12.12 -18.40
C ALA A 235 6.74 -12.73 -17.12
N ILE A 236 6.69 -14.06 -17.03
CA ILE A 236 6.08 -14.79 -15.93
C ILE A 236 7.00 -15.96 -15.56
N GLN A 237 7.29 -16.12 -14.27
CA GLN A 237 7.98 -17.30 -13.75
C GLN A 237 7.18 -17.96 -12.62
N VAL A 238 7.09 -19.29 -12.68
CA VAL A 238 6.26 -20.10 -11.78
C VAL A 238 7.08 -21.26 -11.23
N TYR A 239 7.24 -21.32 -9.91
CA TYR A 239 8.02 -22.33 -9.21
C TYR A 239 7.16 -23.10 -8.22
N GLN A 240 7.02 -24.42 -8.41
CA GLN A 240 6.25 -25.30 -7.52
C GLN A 240 4.85 -24.74 -7.22
N SER A 241 4.19 -24.17 -8.23
CA SER A 241 2.98 -23.37 -8.10
C SER A 241 2.09 -23.54 -9.33
N ARG A 242 0.89 -22.94 -9.30
CA ARG A 242 -0.09 -23.03 -10.39
C ARG A 242 -0.37 -21.64 -10.96
N LEU A 243 -0.34 -21.54 -12.28
CA LEU A 243 -0.85 -20.41 -13.04
C LEU A 243 -2.09 -20.89 -13.82
N LYS A 244 -3.16 -20.10 -13.79
CA LYS A 244 -4.44 -20.37 -14.45
C LYS A 244 -4.82 -19.21 -15.36
#